data_AF-A0A6A3N0E0-F1
#
_entry.id   AF-A0A6A3N0E0-F1
#
_cell.length_a   1.000
_cell.length_b   1.000
_cell.length_c   1.000
_cell.angle_alpha   90.00
_cell.angle_beta   90.00
_cell.angle_gamma   90.00
#
_symmetry.space_group_name_H-M   'P 1'
#
loop_
_entity.id
_entity.type
_entity.pdbx_description
1 polymer ?
#
loop_
_entity_poly.entity_id
_entity_poly.type
_entity_poly.pdbx_seq_one_letter_code
_entity_poly.pdbx_strand_id
1 'polypeptide(L)'
;MDFQSGVQVFIPAALNRPTHTLYSICMLVQPTNQEWTVNRRYSQFLQLRKDLQHKLSTRGVSCANCASFNRAIGKFRFPGKSLMRTNSVVRRRVSALQDFLKLLVGRTYNDLPKCGICGDEIKDMMRPFLIRGAQPMNGSILPKITKSLSLASYAVVEQPVIPVPEPAPPISPSLMGKELFSASKSSSKPIFSHSQISGGKSIFSRSTDDASTQPNESEDPIMDFSDSDDDGYGKKYDDQRCYDKGVPLEEAMKQVVVPKGARLTCEEVVARLTSMWAAYDLDEALSSLPPERLSQQANFSVDNKEYAF
;
A
#
# COMPACT_ATOMS: atom_id res chain seq x y z
N MET A 1 -23.52 4.31 11.69
CA MET A 1 -22.56 5.36 11.32
C MET A 1 -21.40 4.67 10.65
N ASP A 2 -21.30 4.80 9.34
CA ASP A 2 -20.15 4.29 8.61
C ASP A 2 -19.07 5.36 8.62
N PHE A 3 -17.95 5.08 9.28
CA PHE A 3 -16.84 6.02 9.39
C PHE A 3 -16.11 6.08 8.06
N GLN A 4 -16.39 7.12 7.29
CA GLN A 4 -15.81 7.34 5.96
C GLN A 4 -14.33 7.73 6.12
N SER A 5 -13.44 6.74 6.00
CA SER A 5 -12.00 6.96 5.95
C SER A 5 -11.61 7.61 4.62
N GLY A 6 -10.74 8.63 4.66
CA GLY A 6 -10.07 9.13 3.47
C GLY A 6 -9.19 8.09 2.75
N VAL A 7 -8.91 6.93 3.37
CA VAL A 7 -8.21 5.80 2.73
C VAL A 7 -9.23 4.81 2.17
N GLN A 8 -9.40 4.82 0.85
CA GLN A 8 -10.26 3.91 0.10
C GLN A 8 -9.45 2.73 -0.44
N VAL A 9 -10.06 1.54 -0.46
CA VAL A 9 -9.40 0.28 -0.87
C VAL A 9 -10.32 -0.59 -1.73
N PHE A 10 -9.78 -1.11 -2.83
CA PHE A 10 -10.48 -2.02 -3.74
C PHE A 10 -9.55 -3.10 -4.31
N ILE A 11 -10.11 -4.23 -4.71
CA ILE A 11 -9.37 -5.33 -5.35
C ILE A 11 -9.98 -5.57 -6.74
N PRO A 12 -9.55 -4.82 -7.78
CA PRO A 12 -10.18 -4.89 -9.10
C PRO A 12 -9.80 -6.15 -9.91
N ALA A 13 -8.70 -6.82 -9.56
CA ALA A 13 -8.24 -8.01 -10.26
C ALA A 13 -7.39 -8.93 -9.36
N ALA A 14 -7.25 -10.18 -9.77
CA ALA A 14 -6.29 -11.13 -9.22
C ALA A 14 -5.66 -11.95 -10.35
N LEU A 15 -4.36 -12.23 -10.30
CA LEU A 15 -3.65 -13.08 -11.26
C LEU A 15 -3.53 -14.49 -10.67
N ASN A 16 -4.08 -15.49 -11.35
CA ASN A 16 -4.00 -16.89 -10.92
C ASN A 16 -2.79 -17.57 -11.55
N ARG A 17 -1.75 -17.85 -10.76
CA ARG A 17 -0.54 -18.58 -11.17
C ARG A 17 -0.55 -20.00 -10.62
N PRO A 18 0.22 -20.96 -11.21
CA PRO A 18 0.19 -22.35 -10.77
C PRO A 18 0.51 -22.53 -9.28
N THR A 19 1.48 -21.78 -8.76
CA THR A 19 1.91 -21.87 -7.36
C THR A 19 1.07 -21.02 -6.41
N HIS A 20 0.53 -19.88 -6.87
CA HIS A 20 -0.12 -18.88 -6.00
C HIS A 20 -1.10 -17.97 -6.76
N THR A 21 -2.01 -17.32 -6.03
CA THR A 21 -2.84 -16.23 -6.57
C THR A 21 -2.34 -14.90 -6.00
N LEU A 22 -2.00 -13.95 -6.88
CA LEU A 22 -1.76 -12.55 -6.52
C LEU A 22 -3.08 -11.78 -6.59
N TYR A 23 -3.33 -10.90 -5.64
CA TYR A 23 -4.47 -9.99 -5.60
C TYR A 23 -3.92 -8.58 -5.79
N SER A 24 -4.35 -7.90 -6.86
CA SER A 24 -4.05 -6.49 -7.10
C SER A 24 -4.92 -5.67 -6.16
N ILE A 25 -4.32 -4.97 -5.20
CA ILE A 25 -5.01 -4.06 -4.28
C ILE A 25 -4.75 -2.64 -4.79
N CYS A 26 -5.80 -1.90 -5.09
CA CYS A 26 -5.71 -0.48 -5.38
C CYS A 26 -6.10 0.35 -4.16
N MET A 27 -5.34 1.43 -3.96
CA MET A 27 -5.41 2.34 -2.82
C MET A 27 -5.66 3.74 -3.35
N LEU A 28 -6.57 4.50 -2.74
CA LEU A 28 -6.74 5.94 -2.98
C LEU A 28 -6.79 6.67 -1.63
N VAL A 29 -5.98 7.71 -1.46
CA VAL A 29 -5.90 8.47 -0.20
C VAL A 29 -6.24 9.95 -0.39
N GLN A 30 -7.41 10.32 0.11
CA GLN A 30 -7.85 11.70 0.32
C GLN A 30 -7.28 12.26 1.64
N PRO A 31 -7.06 13.59 1.75
CA PRO A 31 -7.23 14.62 0.71
C PRO A 31 -6.06 14.66 -0.31
N THR A 32 -5.04 13.82 -0.17
CA THR A 32 -3.82 13.89 -1.00
C THR A 32 -3.97 13.43 -2.45
N ASN A 33 -5.13 12.83 -2.80
CA ASN A 33 -5.44 12.20 -4.09
C ASN A 33 -4.27 11.37 -4.64
N GLN A 34 -3.61 10.60 -3.77
CA GLN A 34 -2.57 9.64 -4.18
C GLN A 34 -3.22 8.29 -4.41
N GLU A 35 -2.99 7.74 -5.60
CA GLU A 35 -3.50 6.45 -6.05
C GLU A 35 -2.35 5.52 -6.44
N TRP A 36 -2.43 4.26 -6.04
CA TRP A 36 -1.44 3.25 -6.42
C TRP A 36 -2.00 1.83 -6.31
N THR A 37 -1.31 0.89 -6.96
CA THR A 37 -1.56 -0.56 -6.83
C THR A 37 -0.45 -1.23 -6.02
N VAL A 38 -0.78 -2.19 -5.17
CA VAL A 38 0.15 -3.18 -4.59
C VAL A 38 -0.40 -4.60 -4.75
N ASN A 39 0.48 -5.53 -5.12
CA ASN A 39 0.11 -6.94 -5.27
C ASN A 39 0.35 -7.70 -3.96
N ARG A 40 -0.56 -8.59 -3.56
CA ARG A 40 -0.38 -9.44 -2.36
C ARG A 40 -0.91 -10.84 -2.56
N ARG A 41 -0.23 -11.85 -2.01
CA ARG A 41 -0.70 -13.25 -1.99
C ARG A 41 -1.57 -13.53 -0.76
N TYR A 42 -2.55 -14.43 -0.87
CA TYR A 42 -3.48 -14.79 0.23
C TYR A 42 -2.80 -15.05 1.60
N SER A 43 -1.63 -15.69 1.60
CA SER A 43 -0.89 -15.96 2.84
C SER A 43 -0.40 -14.71 3.58
N GLN A 44 -0.16 -13.59 2.89
CA GLN A 44 0.19 -12.32 3.53
C GLN A 44 -1.01 -11.69 4.23
N PHE A 45 -2.21 -11.73 3.63
CA PHE A 45 -3.44 -11.28 4.32
C PHE A 45 -3.71 -12.11 5.57
N LEU A 46 -3.48 -13.43 5.51
CA LEU A 46 -3.64 -14.33 6.65
C LEU A 46 -2.59 -14.07 7.73
N GLN A 47 -1.36 -13.73 7.35
CA GLN A 47 -0.30 -13.37 8.29
C GLN A 47 -0.61 -12.02 8.96
N LEU A 48 -0.89 -10.97 8.18
CA LEU A 48 -1.33 -9.67 8.68
C LEU A 48 -2.50 -9.81 9.66
N ARG A 49 -3.51 -10.64 9.37
CA ARG A 49 -4.61 -10.91 10.30
C ARG A 49 -4.11 -11.42 11.65
N LYS A 50 -3.22 -12.42 11.66
CA LYS A 50 -2.63 -12.97 12.89
C LYS A 50 -1.84 -11.93 13.66
N ASP A 51 -0.95 -11.23 12.97
CA ASP A 51 -0.02 -10.27 13.56
C ASP A 51 -0.80 -9.14 14.26
N LEU A 52 -1.81 -8.58 13.57
CA LEU A 52 -2.71 -7.56 14.12
C LEU A 52 -3.50 -8.09 15.33
N GLN A 53 -4.04 -9.31 15.28
CA GLN A 53 -4.75 -9.89 16.43
C GLN A 53 -3.84 -10.12 17.64
N HIS A 54 -2.63 -10.62 17.43
CA HIS A 54 -1.62 -10.81 18.47
C HIS A 54 -1.24 -9.45 19.10
N LYS A 55 -0.84 -8.47 18.27
CA LYS A 55 -0.47 -7.13 18.75
C LYS A 55 -1.62 -6.44 19.50
N LEU A 56 -2.85 -6.49 19.00
CA LEU A 56 -4.03 -5.94 19.68
C LEU A 56 -4.42 -6.69 20.96
N SER A 57 -4.03 -7.96 21.12
CA SER A 57 -4.32 -8.72 22.36
C SER A 57 -3.51 -8.23 23.56
N THR A 58 -2.30 -7.68 23.36
CA THR A 58 -1.40 -7.21 24.44
C THR A 58 -2.02 -6.13 25.34
N ARG A 59 -2.86 -5.24 24.79
CA ARG A 59 -3.71 -4.28 25.54
C ARG A 59 -5.20 -4.57 25.42
N GLY A 60 -5.58 -5.81 25.12
CA GLY A 60 -6.98 -6.22 24.94
C GLY A 60 -7.86 -6.06 26.19
N VAL A 61 -7.25 -5.96 27.38
CA VAL A 61 -7.94 -5.72 28.66
C VAL A 61 -7.93 -4.23 29.04
N SER A 62 -6.84 -3.50 28.76
CA SER A 62 -6.61 -2.12 29.21
C SER A 62 -6.99 -1.03 28.19
N CYS A 63 -7.40 -1.39 26.97
CA CYS A 63 -7.88 -0.44 25.98
C CYS A 63 -9.12 -0.96 25.24
N ALA A 64 -10.26 -0.29 25.43
CA ALA A 64 -11.53 -0.62 24.77
C ALA A 64 -11.43 -0.61 23.23
N ASN A 65 -10.61 0.29 22.65
CA ASN A 65 -10.38 0.33 21.21
C ASN A 65 -9.56 -0.88 20.73
N CYS A 66 -8.53 -1.32 21.45
CA CYS A 66 -7.83 -2.58 21.16
C CYS A 66 -8.77 -3.79 21.26
N ALA A 67 -9.56 -3.87 22.32
CA ALA A 67 -10.55 -4.93 22.53
C ALA A 67 -11.60 -4.98 21.40
N SER A 68 -12.13 -3.83 21.00
CA SER A 68 -13.08 -3.66 19.90
C SER A 68 -12.48 -4.08 18.56
N PHE A 69 -11.24 -3.68 18.27
CA PHE A 69 -10.58 -3.99 17.00
C PHE A 69 -10.20 -5.48 16.91
N ASN A 70 -9.61 -6.07 17.95
CA ASN A 70 -9.33 -7.51 17.99
C ASN A 70 -10.62 -8.34 17.85
N ARG A 71 -11.69 -7.96 18.56
CA ARG A 71 -13.01 -8.60 18.45
C ARG A 71 -13.59 -8.48 17.03
N ALA A 72 -13.39 -7.36 16.33
CA ALA A 72 -13.82 -7.18 14.95
C ALA A 72 -13.03 -8.08 13.98
N ILE A 73 -11.69 -8.11 14.10
CA ILE A 73 -10.84 -8.99 13.27
C ILE A 73 -11.11 -10.48 13.56
N GLY A 74 -11.33 -10.84 14.82
CA GLY A 74 -11.67 -12.22 15.23
C GLY A 74 -13.02 -12.69 14.70
N LYS A 75 -14.07 -11.84 14.80
CA LYS A 75 -15.40 -12.13 14.24
C LYS A 75 -15.48 -12.05 12.72
N PHE A 76 -14.50 -11.45 12.03
CA PHE A 76 -14.52 -11.34 10.58
C PHE A 76 -14.50 -12.72 9.91
N ARG A 77 -15.41 -12.93 8.94
CA ARG A 77 -15.53 -14.17 8.14
C ARG A 77 -14.42 -14.25 7.07
N PHE A 78 -13.18 -14.33 7.54
CA PHE A 78 -11.99 -14.41 6.68
C PHE A 78 -12.06 -15.66 5.78
N PRO A 79 -11.79 -15.54 4.47
CA PRO A 79 -11.94 -16.67 3.55
C PRO A 79 -10.93 -17.77 3.87
N GLY A 80 -11.36 -19.02 3.88
CA GLY A 80 -10.50 -20.15 4.27
C GLY A 80 -9.35 -20.45 3.30
N LYS A 81 -8.41 -21.28 3.78
CA LYS A 81 -7.59 -22.10 2.88
C LYS A 81 -8.52 -22.97 2.03
N SER A 82 -8.12 -23.24 0.80
CA SER A 82 -8.83 -24.07 -0.17
C SER A 82 -7.79 -24.94 -0.83
N LEU A 83 -8.12 -26.22 -1.04
CA LEU A 83 -7.24 -27.17 -1.73
C LEU A 83 -7.19 -26.84 -3.24
N MET A 84 -8.33 -26.48 -3.84
CA MET A 84 -8.44 -26.07 -5.25
C MET A 84 -8.36 -24.55 -5.44
N ARG A 85 -7.80 -24.10 -6.58
CA ARG A 85 -7.59 -22.69 -6.97
C ARG A 85 -8.49 -22.27 -8.15
N THR A 86 -9.79 -22.55 -8.07
CA THR A 86 -10.75 -22.20 -9.14
C THR A 86 -11.06 -20.70 -9.20
N ASN A 87 -11.48 -20.22 -10.37
CA ASN A 87 -11.87 -18.81 -10.57
C ASN A 87 -13.05 -18.38 -9.67
N SER A 88 -13.93 -19.30 -9.27
CA SER A 88 -15.02 -19.02 -8.33
C SER A 88 -14.53 -18.87 -6.87
N VAL A 89 -13.51 -19.64 -6.46
CA VAL A 89 -12.81 -19.46 -5.17
C VAL A 89 -12.03 -18.15 -5.15
N VAL A 90 -11.33 -17.81 -6.23
CA VAL A 90 -10.59 -16.53 -6.34
C VAL A 90 -11.54 -15.34 -6.26
N ARG A 91 -12.65 -15.32 -7.01
CA ARG A 91 -13.67 -14.23 -6.93
C ARG A 91 -14.28 -14.11 -5.53
N ARG A 92 -14.58 -15.23 -4.86
CA ARG A 92 -15.08 -15.21 -3.46
C ARG A 92 -14.03 -14.62 -2.50
N ARG A 93 -12.74 -14.90 -2.72
CA ARG A 93 -11.63 -14.31 -1.96
C ARG A 93 -11.47 -12.81 -2.26
N VAL A 94 -11.57 -12.37 -3.51
CA VAL A 94 -11.49 -10.94 -3.89
C VAL A 94 -12.45 -10.10 -3.04
N SER A 95 -13.74 -10.47 -2.97
CA SER A 95 -14.72 -9.76 -2.12
C SER A 95 -14.33 -9.81 -0.64
N ALA A 96 -14.11 -11.02 -0.08
CA ALA A 96 -13.88 -11.17 1.36
C ALA A 96 -12.52 -10.60 1.84
N LEU A 97 -11.50 -10.51 0.98
CA LEU A 97 -10.23 -9.84 1.27
C LEU A 97 -10.35 -8.31 1.13
N GLN A 98 -11.13 -7.82 0.16
CA GLN A 98 -11.44 -6.39 0.06
C GLN A 98 -12.20 -5.89 1.29
N ASP A 99 -13.22 -6.62 1.73
CA ASP A 99 -14.02 -6.24 2.90
C ASP A 99 -13.21 -6.36 4.21
N PHE A 100 -12.24 -7.27 4.25
CA PHE A 100 -11.23 -7.31 5.33
C PHE A 100 -10.36 -6.05 5.33
N LEU A 101 -9.83 -5.63 4.18
CA LEU A 101 -9.05 -4.39 4.09
C LEU A 101 -9.88 -3.17 4.47
N LYS A 102 -11.14 -3.08 4.04
CA LYS A 102 -12.08 -2.00 4.43
C LYS A 102 -12.25 -1.92 5.95
N LEU A 103 -12.42 -3.06 6.63
CA LEU A 103 -12.48 -3.13 8.09
C LEU A 103 -11.19 -2.64 8.75
N LEU A 104 -10.01 -2.98 8.19
CA LEU A 104 -8.73 -2.52 8.72
C LEU A 104 -8.53 -1.01 8.50
N VAL A 105 -8.64 -0.50 7.27
CA VAL A 105 -8.40 0.93 6.98
C VAL A 105 -9.40 1.84 7.69
N GLY A 106 -10.68 1.44 7.73
CA GLY A 106 -11.73 2.18 8.44
C GLY A 106 -11.53 2.26 9.95
N ARG A 107 -10.67 1.42 10.55
CA ARG A 107 -10.31 1.47 11.97
C ARG A 107 -8.96 2.13 12.23
N THR A 108 -7.99 1.96 11.33
CA THR A 108 -6.63 2.52 11.46
C THR A 108 -6.56 3.98 10.99
N TYR A 109 -7.05 4.27 9.78
CA TYR A 109 -6.93 5.58 9.13
C TYR A 109 -8.23 6.40 9.29
N ASN A 110 -8.42 6.92 10.50
CA ASN A 110 -9.51 7.82 10.88
C ASN A 110 -9.04 8.71 12.03
N ASP A 111 -9.86 9.70 12.39
CA ASP A 111 -9.46 10.77 13.31
C ASP A 111 -9.92 10.49 14.76
N LEU A 112 -10.35 9.26 15.06
CA LEU A 112 -10.72 8.85 16.41
C LEU A 112 -9.47 8.70 17.31
N PRO A 113 -9.52 9.12 18.59
CA PRO A 113 -8.41 8.99 19.51
C PRO A 113 -8.06 7.52 19.79
N LYS A 114 -6.76 7.22 19.76
CA LYS A 114 -6.17 5.87 19.89
C LYS A 114 -5.02 5.90 20.89
N CYS A 115 -4.69 4.74 21.45
CA CYS A 115 -3.40 4.55 22.12
C CYS A 115 -2.33 4.16 21.08
N GLY A 116 -1.04 4.25 21.44
CA GLY A 116 0.07 3.91 20.53
C GLY A 116 -0.10 2.56 19.81
N ILE A 117 -0.64 1.54 20.50
CA ILE A 117 -0.92 0.24 19.87
C ILE A 117 -1.98 0.36 18.76
N CYS A 118 -3.23 0.73 19.08
CA CYS A 118 -4.31 0.74 18.07
C CYS A 118 -4.27 1.95 17.12
N GLY A 119 -3.36 2.89 17.37
CA GLY A 119 -2.95 3.95 16.46
C GLY A 119 -1.69 3.55 15.71
N ASP A 120 -0.55 4.07 16.15
CA ASP A 120 0.68 4.12 15.39
C ASP A 120 1.32 2.75 15.13
N GLU A 121 1.42 1.87 16.13
CA GLU A 121 2.05 0.55 15.94
C GLU A 121 1.26 -0.32 14.94
N ILE A 122 -0.08 -0.25 14.95
CA ILE A 122 -0.94 -0.93 13.97
C ILE A 122 -0.89 -0.24 12.59
N LYS A 123 -0.77 1.09 12.55
CA LYS A 123 -0.54 1.89 11.33
C LYS A 123 0.80 1.52 10.68
N ASP A 124 1.83 1.28 11.49
CA ASP A 124 3.17 0.87 11.09
C ASP A 124 3.22 -0.58 10.62
N MET A 125 2.49 -1.51 11.26
CA MET A 125 2.31 -2.88 10.75
C MET A 125 1.56 -2.91 9.40
N MET A 126 0.60 -2.01 9.19
CA MET A 126 -0.16 -1.93 7.95
C MET A 126 0.60 -1.24 6.81
N ARG A 127 1.42 -0.22 7.09
CA ARG A 127 2.05 0.61 6.04
C ARG A 127 2.90 -0.20 5.04
N PRO A 128 3.78 -1.14 5.44
CA PRO A 128 4.51 -1.99 4.50
C PRO A 128 3.59 -2.88 3.66
N PHE A 129 2.53 -3.45 4.27
CA PHE A 129 1.54 -4.24 3.55
C PHE A 129 0.81 -3.40 2.50
N LEU A 130 0.60 -2.10 2.71
CA LEU A 130 -0.10 -1.23 1.76
C LEU A 130 0.82 -0.49 0.77
N ILE A 131 2.13 -0.36 1.04
CA ILE A 131 3.04 0.47 0.21
C ILE A 131 4.16 -0.32 -0.50
N ARG A 132 4.64 -1.46 0.01
CA ARG A 132 5.83 -2.08 -0.63
C ARG A 132 5.51 -2.71 -1.99
N GLY A 133 6.33 -2.42 -3.00
CA GLY A 133 6.01 -2.73 -4.39
C GLY A 133 4.82 -1.94 -4.93
N ALA A 134 4.61 -0.71 -4.43
CA ALA A 134 3.59 0.19 -4.96
C ALA A 134 3.94 0.62 -6.39
N GLN A 135 2.96 0.47 -7.27
CA GLN A 135 2.96 1.00 -8.62
C GLN A 135 2.08 2.26 -8.62
N PRO A 136 2.66 3.47 -8.66
CA PRO A 136 1.90 4.71 -8.65
C PRO A 136 0.97 4.83 -9.86
N MET A 137 -0.20 5.43 -9.67
CA MET A 137 -1.18 5.67 -10.72
C MET A 137 -1.51 7.16 -10.82
N ASN A 138 -2.00 7.60 -11.99
CA ASN A 138 -2.63 8.92 -12.18
C ASN A 138 -1.78 10.11 -11.68
N GLY A 139 -0.48 10.11 -11.98
CA GLY A 139 0.47 11.17 -11.58
C GLY A 139 0.93 11.13 -10.11
N SER A 140 0.57 10.09 -9.36
CA SER A 140 1.08 9.85 -8.01
C SER A 140 2.56 9.47 -8.04
N ILE A 141 3.29 9.72 -6.94
CA ILE A 141 4.71 9.35 -6.82
C ILE A 141 5.02 8.74 -5.45
N LEU A 142 5.98 7.81 -5.40
CA LEU A 142 6.33 7.06 -4.17
C LEU A 142 6.58 7.95 -2.93
N PRO A 143 7.30 9.10 -3.02
CA PRO A 143 7.50 9.98 -1.85
C PRO A 143 6.21 10.63 -1.31
N LYS A 144 5.19 10.83 -2.15
CA LYS A 144 3.86 11.31 -1.73
C LYS A 144 3.01 10.16 -1.19
N ILE A 145 3.03 9.00 -1.84
CA ILE A 145 2.34 7.77 -1.39
C ILE A 145 2.77 7.39 0.03
N THR A 146 4.08 7.35 0.31
CA THR A 146 4.63 7.06 1.64
C THR A 146 4.16 8.05 2.72
N LYS A 147 3.96 9.32 2.37
CA LYS A 147 3.43 10.35 3.28
C LYS A 147 1.91 10.26 3.45
N SER A 148 1.17 9.78 2.45
CA SER A 148 -0.30 9.69 2.48
C SER A 148 -0.84 8.74 3.56
N LEU A 149 -0.14 7.63 3.89
CA LEU A 149 -0.49 6.76 5.02
C LEU A 149 0.17 7.17 6.36
N SER A 150 0.66 8.40 6.42
CA SER A 150 1.22 9.03 7.63
C SER A 150 0.64 10.43 7.90
N LEU A 151 -0.52 10.76 7.29
CA LEU A 151 -1.27 11.97 7.63
C LEU A 151 -1.74 11.98 9.09
N ALA A 152 -1.94 13.19 9.61
CA ALA A 152 -2.48 13.49 10.93
C ALA A 152 -4.03 13.45 10.99
N SER A 153 -4.68 13.64 9.83
CA SER A 153 -6.14 13.53 9.65
C SER A 153 -6.43 12.84 8.32
N TYR A 154 -7.52 12.07 8.29
CA TYR A 154 -8.11 11.39 7.14
C TYR A 154 -9.58 11.79 6.94
N ALA A 155 -9.98 12.96 7.44
CA ALA A 155 -11.29 13.52 7.20
C ALA A 155 -11.53 13.69 5.69
N VAL A 156 -12.65 13.15 5.20
CA VAL A 156 -13.09 13.36 3.82
C VAL A 156 -13.53 14.81 3.67
N VAL A 157 -12.72 15.59 2.98
CA VAL A 157 -13.09 16.95 2.57
C VAL A 157 -13.98 16.84 1.33
N GLU A 158 -15.29 16.79 1.54
CA GLU A 158 -16.24 17.13 0.48
C GLU A 158 -16.05 18.60 0.12
N GLN A 159 -15.25 18.87 -0.91
CA GLN A 159 -15.24 20.19 -1.53
C GLN A 159 -16.54 20.37 -2.32
N PRO A 160 -17.38 21.37 -2.00
CA PRO A 160 -18.45 21.76 -2.90
C PRO A 160 -17.80 22.21 -4.22
N VAL A 161 -18.27 21.66 -5.34
CA VAL A 161 -17.87 22.17 -6.65
C VAL A 161 -18.50 23.54 -6.83
N ILE A 162 -17.78 24.58 -6.42
CA ILE A 162 -18.15 25.97 -6.71
C ILE A 162 -18.15 26.09 -8.24
N PRO A 163 -19.27 26.45 -8.88
CA PRO A 163 -19.31 26.65 -10.32
C PRO A 163 -18.28 27.73 -10.70
N VAL A 164 -17.36 27.38 -11.59
CA VAL A 164 -16.42 28.36 -12.15
C VAL A 164 -17.24 29.43 -12.87
N PRO A 165 -17.14 30.72 -12.50
CA PRO A 165 -17.83 31.78 -13.22
C PRO A 165 -17.38 31.79 -14.68
N GLU A 166 -18.34 31.77 -15.60
CA GLU A 166 -18.09 31.79 -17.03
C GLU A 166 -17.25 33.03 -17.41
N PRO A 167 -16.18 32.90 -18.21
CA PRO A 167 -15.32 34.04 -18.55
C PRO A 167 -16.11 35.11 -19.30
N ALA A 168 -16.24 36.30 -18.71
CA ALA A 168 -16.89 37.44 -19.37
C ALA A 168 -16.19 37.77 -20.72
N PRO A 169 -16.96 38.18 -21.75
CA PRO A 169 -16.41 38.39 -23.09
C PRO A 169 -15.36 39.52 -23.12
N PRO A 170 -14.38 39.43 -24.03
CA PRO A 170 -13.22 40.33 -24.04
C PRO A 170 -13.60 41.76 -24.43
N ILE A 171 -13.39 42.70 -23.50
CA ILE A 171 -13.52 44.14 -23.78
C ILE A 171 -12.30 44.62 -24.57
N SER A 172 -12.54 45.18 -25.76
CA SER A 172 -11.49 45.77 -26.61
C SER A 172 -11.07 47.18 -26.14
N PRO A 173 -9.84 47.65 -26.47
CA PRO A 173 -9.14 48.65 -25.66
C PRO A 173 -9.28 50.11 -26.12
N SER A 174 -9.15 51.06 -25.19
CA SER A 174 -8.88 52.48 -25.51
C SER A 174 -8.08 53.24 -24.43
N LEU A 175 -6.81 53.54 -24.76
CA LEU A 175 -6.09 54.81 -24.56
C LEU A 175 -5.88 55.48 -23.15
N MET A 176 -4.59 55.51 -22.77
CA MET A 176 -3.81 56.63 -22.18
C MET A 176 -3.85 56.94 -20.66
N GLY A 177 -2.71 57.50 -20.17
CA GLY A 177 -2.40 57.81 -18.75
C GLY A 177 -1.54 56.72 -18.09
N LYS A 178 -0.21 56.62 -18.27
CA LYS A 178 0.89 57.61 -18.09
C LYS A 178 0.96 58.22 -16.69
N GLU A 179 1.95 57.77 -15.91
CA GLU A 179 2.77 58.42 -14.86
C GLU A 179 3.45 57.27 -14.09
N LEU A 180 4.59 56.76 -14.58
CA LEU A 180 5.98 57.18 -14.27
C LEU A 180 6.54 56.63 -12.95
N PHE A 181 7.74 56.04 -13.07
CA PHE A 181 8.40 55.23 -12.05
C PHE A 181 9.11 56.08 -10.99
N SER A 182 9.16 55.58 -9.75
CA SER A 182 10.22 55.92 -8.80
C SER A 182 10.82 54.64 -8.25
N ALA A 183 12.13 54.45 -8.42
CA ALA A 183 12.83 53.21 -8.09
C ALA A 183 14.15 53.51 -7.38
N SER A 184 14.31 52.98 -6.16
CA SER A 184 15.53 53.14 -5.35
C SER A 184 16.25 51.80 -5.18
N LYS A 185 17.58 51.83 -5.30
CA LYS A 185 18.47 50.65 -5.26
C LYS A 185 19.17 50.54 -3.91
N SER A 186 19.31 49.30 -3.40
CA SER A 186 20.46 48.83 -2.60
C SER A 186 20.41 47.29 -2.64
N SER A 187 21.45 46.48 -2.90
CA SER A 187 22.86 46.50 -2.46
C SER A 187 23.00 46.24 -0.95
N SER A 188 23.86 45.35 -0.44
CA SER A 188 25.04 44.67 -1.03
C SER A 188 25.16 43.20 -0.59
N LYS A 189 26.14 42.45 -1.14
CA LYS A 189 26.53 41.09 -0.67
C LYS A 189 27.70 41.15 0.35
N PRO A 190 28.57 40.12 0.56
CA PRO A 190 28.63 39.41 1.84
C PRO A 190 30.01 39.50 2.52
N ILE A 191 30.18 38.82 3.67
CA ILE A 191 31.50 38.59 4.30
C ILE A 191 31.67 37.11 4.63
N PHE A 192 32.87 36.60 4.34
CA PHE A 192 33.37 35.27 4.69
C PHE A 192 34.14 35.32 6.01
N SER A 193 34.12 34.26 6.80
CA SER A 193 35.29 33.86 7.60
C SER A 193 35.35 32.35 7.77
N HIS A 194 36.55 31.82 7.95
CA HIS A 194 36.85 30.39 8.05
C HIS A 194 38.07 30.21 8.94
N SER A 195 37.94 29.46 10.04
CA SER A 195 39.04 29.16 10.96
C SER A 195 38.99 27.70 11.40
N GLN A 196 40.15 27.05 11.38
CA GLN A 196 40.40 25.71 11.94
C GLN A 196 41.11 25.84 13.30
N ILE A 197 41.18 24.75 14.08
CA ILE A 197 42.43 24.13 14.61
C ILE A 197 42.15 23.18 15.80
N SER A 198 42.83 22.02 15.77
CA SER A 198 43.21 21.07 16.85
C SER A 198 42.29 20.70 18.04
N GLY A 199 42.25 19.39 18.31
CA GLY A 199 42.81 18.89 19.58
C GLY A 199 42.10 17.72 20.28
N GLY A 200 42.73 16.53 20.33
CA GLY A 200 42.28 15.41 21.17
C GLY A 200 42.96 14.08 20.82
N LYS A 201 43.36 13.28 21.83
CA LYS A 201 44.03 11.96 21.70
C LYS A 201 43.63 11.03 22.87
N SER A 202 44.07 9.76 22.76
CA SER A 202 43.92 8.62 23.70
C SER A 202 42.63 7.81 23.52
N ILE A 203 42.60 6.47 23.40
CA ILE A 203 43.50 5.33 23.77
C ILE A 203 43.36 4.87 25.23
N PHE A 204 43.43 3.54 25.40
CA PHE A 204 43.27 2.60 26.54
C PHE A 204 41.91 1.85 26.47
N SER A 205 41.81 0.51 26.30
CA SER A 205 42.51 -0.68 26.89
C SER A 205 42.11 -0.94 28.35
N ARG A 206 42.01 -2.18 28.89
CA ARG A 206 41.94 -3.58 28.39
C ARG A 206 41.66 -4.48 29.65
N SER A 207 41.48 -5.79 29.49
CA SER A 207 41.40 -6.85 30.54
C SER A 207 40.05 -6.95 31.27
N THR A 208 39.47 -8.12 31.63
CA THR A 208 39.98 -9.45 32.09
C THR A 208 40.52 -9.40 33.53
N ASP A 209 40.42 -10.40 34.42
CA ASP A 209 39.85 -11.78 34.44
C ASP A 209 39.06 -11.91 35.80
N ASP A 210 38.34 -12.95 36.26
CA ASP A 210 38.07 -14.37 35.90
C ASP A 210 36.58 -14.68 36.34
N ALA A 211 36.00 -15.83 36.78
CA ALA A 211 36.41 -17.20 37.16
C ALA A 211 35.26 -18.25 37.09
N SER A 212 35.56 -19.47 37.54
CA SER A 212 34.80 -20.74 37.44
C SER A 212 33.78 -21.07 38.54
N THR A 213 32.66 -21.72 38.18
CA THR A 213 32.23 -23.02 38.77
C THR A 213 31.22 -23.76 37.87
N GLN A 214 31.18 -25.09 37.94
CA GLN A 214 30.28 -25.98 37.16
C GLN A 214 29.08 -26.47 38.03
N PRO A 215 28.29 -27.48 37.59
CA PRO A 215 27.07 -27.27 36.81
C PRO A 215 25.81 -27.69 37.58
N ASN A 216 24.63 -27.42 37.04
CA ASN A 216 23.42 -28.13 37.46
C ASN A 216 22.46 -28.30 36.27
N GLU A 217 21.90 -29.50 36.12
CA GLU A 217 21.03 -29.85 34.99
C GLU A 217 19.56 -29.69 35.39
N SER A 218 18.86 -28.77 34.73
CA SER A 218 17.39 -28.66 34.81
C SER A 218 16.87 -28.02 33.52
N GLU A 219 16.46 -28.87 32.56
CA GLU A 219 15.95 -28.44 31.26
C GLU A 219 14.50 -27.93 31.35
N ASP A 220 14.33 -26.63 31.62
CA ASP A 220 13.11 -25.90 31.28
C ASP A 220 13.42 -24.99 30.06
N PRO A 221 12.70 -25.12 28.92
CA PRO A 221 12.96 -24.33 27.72
C PRO A 221 12.45 -22.89 27.88
N ILE A 222 13.24 -22.07 28.57
CA ILE A 222 13.09 -20.61 28.58
C ILE A 222 13.15 -20.15 27.11
N MET A 223 12.02 -19.69 26.57
CA MET A 223 12.02 -18.97 25.30
C MET A 223 12.74 -17.65 25.49
N ASP A 224 14.01 -17.62 25.11
CA ASP A 224 14.80 -16.41 24.96
C ASP A 224 14.17 -15.55 23.86
N PHE A 225 13.29 -14.62 24.26
CA PHE A 225 12.74 -13.59 23.41
C PHE A 225 13.84 -12.55 23.14
N SER A 226 14.80 -12.95 22.31
CA SER A 226 15.85 -12.08 21.80
C SER A 226 15.20 -10.89 21.08
N ASP A 227 15.25 -9.72 21.74
CA ASP A 227 14.84 -8.43 21.18
C ASP A 227 15.79 -8.07 20.02
N SER A 228 15.47 -8.61 18.86
CA SER A 228 16.12 -8.31 17.60
C SER A 228 15.36 -7.17 16.94
N ASP A 229 15.97 -5.97 16.94
CA ASP A 229 15.49 -4.76 16.24
C ASP A 229 15.52 -4.88 14.70
N ASP A 230 15.42 -6.09 14.16
CA ASP A 230 15.19 -6.34 12.73
C ASP A 230 13.71 -6.59 12.48
N ASP A 231 12.99 -5.58 11.97
CA ASP A 231 11.57 -5.72 11.65
C ASP A 231 11.40 -6.74 10.52
N GLY A 232 11.15 -8.01 10.88
CA GLY A 232 11.13 -9.12 9.92
C GLY A 232 10.08 -8.98 8.80
N TYR A 233 9.16 -8.02 8.91
CA TYR A 233 8.24 -7.59 7.87
C TYR A 233 8.94 -6.74 6.79
N GLY A 234 9.93 -5.94 7.17
CA GLY A 234 10.87 -5.14 6.37
C GLY A 234 11.49 -5.92 5.20
N LYS A 235 12.12 -7.06 5.48
CA LYS A 235 12.96 -7.79 4.51
C LYS A 235 12.27 -8.94 3.75
N LYS A 236 11.17 -9.50 4.26
CA LYS A 236 10.61 -10.80 3.77
C LYS A 236 9.73 -10.76 2.51
N TYR A 237 9.47 -9.57 1.96
CA TYR A 237 8.63 -9.40 0.77
C TYR A 237 9.23 -8.29 -0.09
N ASP A 238 9.59 -8.59 -1.34
CA ASP A 238 10.00 -7.60 -2.34
C ASP A 238 8.78 -7.12 -3.16
N ASP A 239 8.96 -6.49 -4.32
CA ASP A 239 7.86 -6.22 -5.26
C ASP A 239 7.14 -7.53 -5.64
N GLN A 240 5.89 -7.67 -5.20
CA GLN A 240 5.12 -8.91 -5.30
C GLN A 240 4.55 -9.15 -6.70
N ARG A 241 5.31 -8.85 -7.76
CA ARG A 241 4.98 -9.28 -9.12
C ARG A 241 5.29 -10.77 -9.29
N CYS A 242 4.59 -11.40 -10.22
CA CYS A 242 4.95 -12.71 -10.72
C CYS A 242 6.24 -12.60 -11.55
N TYR A 243 7.19 -13.49 -11.31
CA TYR A 243 8.47 -13.60 -12.01
C TYR A 243 8.62 -14.91 -12.81
N ASP A 244 7.53 -15.68 -12.93
CA ASP A 244 7.47 -16.84 -13.81
C ASP A 244 7.70 -16.44 -15.27
N LYS A 245 8.25 -17.34 -16.09
CA LYS A 245 8.40 -17.11 -17.54
C LYS A 245 7.06 -16.78 -18.20
N GLY A 246 7.04 -15.75 -19.03
CA GLY A 246 5.88 -15.33 -19.81
C GLY A 246 5.35 -16.42 -20.75
N VAL A 247 4.06 -16.31 -21.05
CA VAL A 247 3.32 -17.08 -22.08
C VAL A 247 2.78 -16.10 -23.15
N PRO A 248 2.19 -16.54 -24.27
CA PRO A 248 1.53 -15.62 -25.21
C PRO A 248 0.51 -14.72 -24.52
N LEU A 249 0.43 -13.44 -24.91
CA LEU A 249 -0.32 -12.42 -24.19
C LEU A 249 -1.80 -12.81 -24.00
N GLU A 250 -2.43 -13.41 -25.01
CA GLU A 250 -3.80 -13.90 -24.96
C GLU A 250 -4.03 -14.96 -23.87
N GLU A 251 -3.05 -15.85 -23.65
CA GLU A 251 -3.12 -16.87 -22.59
C GLU A 251 -2.78 -16.30 -21.20
N ALA A 252 -2.03 -15.20 -21.15
CA ALA A 252 -1.74 -14.46 -19.93
C ALA A 252 -2.95 -13.65 -19.46
N MET A 253 -3.63 -12.94 -20.38
CA MET A 253 -4.86 -12.18 -20.08
C MET A 253 -5.97 -13.06 -19.50
N LYS A 254 -6.13 -14.30 -20.01
CA LYS A 254 -7.11 -15.28 -19.46
C LYS A 254 -6.87 -15.67 -17.99
N GLN A 255 -5.68 -15.43 -17.45
CA GLN A 255 -5.35 -15.72 -16.04
C GLN A 255 -5.68 -14.54 -15.10
N VAL A 256 -6.12 -13.40 -15.64
CA VAL A 256 -6.60 -12.25 -14.87
C VAL A 256 -8.06 -12.48 -14.46
N VAL A 257 -8.26 -12.79 -13.18
CA VAL A 257 -9.57 -13.05 -12.58
C VAL A 257 -10.17 -11.75 -12.05
N VAL A 258 -11.20 -11.25 -12.75
CA VAL A 258 -11.96 -10.06 -12.38
C VAL A 258 -13.20 -10.38 -11.52
N PRO A 259 -13.70 -9.42 -10.69
CA PRO A 259 -14.97 -9.51 -9.99
C PRO A 259 -16.15 -9.89 -10.88
N LYS A 260 -17.14 -10.61 -10.34
CA LYS A 260 -18.33 -10.99 -11.11
C LYS A 260 -19.14 -9.75 -11.50
N GLY A 261 -19.35 -9.54 -12.79
CA GLY A 261 -20.12 -8.41 -13.33
C GLY A 261 -19.28 -7.19 -13.69
N ALA A 262 -17.97 -7.19 -13.41
CA ALA A 262 -17.07 -6.19 -13.96
C ALA A 262 -17.07 -6.27 -15.50
N ARG A 263 -17.17 -5.12 -16.16
CA ARG A 263 -16.89 -4.95 -17.60
C ARG A 263 -15.59 -4.17 -17.68
N LEU A 264 -14.55 -4.78 -18.25
CA LEU A 264 -13.28 -4.11 -18.53
C LEU A 264 -13.00 -4.17 -20.04
N THR A 265 -12.22 -3.23 -20.55
CA THR A 265 -11.65 -3.28 -21.90
C THR A 265 -10.45 -4.25 -21.96
N CYS A 266 -9.93 -4.54 -23.16
CA CYS A 266 -8.70 -5.33 -23.28
C CYS A 266 -7.49 -4.55 -22.73
N GLU A 267 -7.42 -3.25 -22.99
CA GLU A 267 -6.41 -2.32 -22.45
C GLU A 267 -6.37 -2.35 -20.92
N GLU A 268 -7.52 -2.20 -20.24
CA GLU A 268 -7.59 -2.26 -18.78
C GLU A 268 -7.05 -3.58 -18.22
N VAL A 269 -7.27 -4.69 -18.93
CA VAL A 269 -6.82 -6.02 -18.48
C VAL A 269 -5.34 -6.22 -18.72
N VAL A 270 -4.78 -5.71 -19.83
CA VAL A 270 -3.33 -5.64 -20.02
C VAL A 270 -2.69 -4.81 -18.90
N ALA A 271 -3.27 -3.66 -18.54
CA ALA A 271 -2.79 -2.85 -17.41
C ALA A 271 -2.85 -3.58 -16.05
N ARG A 272 -3.85 -4.43 -15.80
CA ARG A 272 -3.86 -5.30 -14.59
C ARG A 272 -2.89 -6.49 -14.70
N LEU A 273 -2.62 -7.00 -15.90
CA LEU A 273 -1.67 -8.09 -16.12
C LEU A 273 -0.23 -7.64 -15.86
N THR A 274 0.19 -6.52 -16.48
CA THR A 274 1.54 -5.96 -16.37
C THR A 274 1.80 -5.43 -14.96
N SER A 275 0.77 -4.90 -14.28
CA SER A 275 0.88 -4.56 -12.85
C SER A 275 1.21 -5.78 -12.00
N MET A 276 0.67 -6.97 -12.32
CA MET A 276 0.84 -8.19 -11.54
C MET A 276 1.99 -9.12 -12.00
N TRP A 277 2.54 -8.99 -13.21
CA TRP A 277 3.52 -9.94 -13.77
C TRP A 277 4.63 -9.22 -14.52
N ALA A 278 5.87 -9.34 -14.02
CA ALA A 278 7.06 -8.64 -14.52
C ALA A 278 7.57 -9.15 -15.89
N ALA A 279 6.88 -10.12 -16.51
CA ALA A 279 7.23 -10.64 -17.84
C ALA A 279 6.54 -9.88 -18.99
N TYR A 280 5.74 -8.85 -18.68
CA TYR A 280 5.07 -7.99 -19.65
C TYR A 280 5.33 -6.53 -19.29
N ASP A 281 5.88 -5.78 -20.24
CA ASP A 281 5.82 -4.32 -20.21
C ASP A 281 4.43 -3.83 -20.68
N LEU A 282 4.01 -2.65 -20.22
CA LEU A 282 2.70 -2.09 -20.58
C LEU A 282 2.66 -1.59 -22.02
N ASP A 283 3.67 -0.83 -22.44
CA ASP A 283 3.67 -0.16 -23.75
C ASP A 283 3.93 -1.20 -24.87
N GLU A 284 4.79 -2.20 -24.61
CA GLU A 284 4.98 -3.35 -25.50
C GLU A 284 3.69 -4.18 -25.64
N ALA A 285 3.05 -4.54 -24.52
CA ALA A 285 1.86 -5.39 -24.55
C ALA A 285 0.65 -4.69 -25.21
N LEU A 286 0.47 -3.38 -24.99
CA LEU A 286 -0.56 -2.61 -25.69
C LEU A 286 -0.26 -2.48 -27.19
N SER A 287 1.01 -2.22 -27.56
CA SER A 287 1.44 -2.13 -28.97
C SER A 287 1.31 -3.44 -29.74
N SER A 288 1.30 -4.59 -29.05
CA SER A 288 1.09 -5.91 -29.65
C SER A 288 -0.35 -6.21 -30.05
N LEU A 289 -1.33 -5.43 -29.57
CA LEU A 289 -2.75 -5.61 -29.83
C LEU A 289 -3.26 -4.65 -30.93
N PRO A 290 -4.13 -5.10 -31.85
CA PRO A 290 -4.81 -4.19 -32.79
C PRO A 290 -5.58 -3.09 -32.05
N PRO A 291 -5.53 -1.81 -32.49
CA PRO A 291 -6.18 -0.70 -31.81
C PRO A 291 -7.69 -0.91 -31.58
N GLU A 292 -8.36 -1.57 -32.53
CA GLU A 292 -9.79 -1.88 -32.46
C GLU A 292 -10.11 -2.85 -31.33
N ARG A 293 -9.14 -3.65 -30.87
CA ARG A 293 -9.29 -4.59 -29.75
C ARG A 293 -9.04 -3.94 -28.40
N LEU A 294 -8.25 -2.87 -28.31
CA LEU A 294 -7.94 -2.19 -27.04
C LEU A 294 -9.23 -1.76 -26.31
N SER A 295 -10.12 -1.06 -27.04
CA SER A 295 -11.41 -0.58 -26.52
C SER A 295 -12.54 -1.64 -26.51
N GLN A 296 -12.32 -2.84 -27.04
CA GLN A 296 -13.33 -3.91 -26.97
C GLN A 296 -13.47 -4.41 -25.53
N GLN A 297 -14.72 -4.66 -25.11
CA GLN A 297 -14.98 -5.33 -23.84
C GLN A 297 -14.31 -6.71 -23.84
N ALA A 298 -13.46 -6.96 -22.85
CA ALA A 298 -12.64 -8.15 -22.76
C ALA A 298 -13.49 -9.37 -22.38
N ASN A 299 -14.00 -10.06 -23.41
CA ASN A 299 -14.80 -11.26 -23.29
C ASN A 299 -13.94 -12.50 -22.95
N PHE A 300 -13.33 -12.50 -21.76
CA PHE A 300 -12.88 -13.76 -21.18
C PHE A 300 -14.08 -14.65 -20.97
N SER A 301 -13.98 -15.90 -21.43
CA SER A 301 -14.90 -16.94 -21.00
C SER A 301 -15.00 -16.90 -19.48
N VAL A 302 -16.21 -17.01 -18.94
CA VAL A 302 -16.40 -17.32 -17.51
C VAL A 302 -16.08 -18.80 -17.31
N ASP A 303 -14.86 -19.18 -17.68
CA ASP A 303 -14.29 -20.49 -17.44
C ASP A 303 -14.20 -20.64 -15.92
N ASN A 304 -15.21 -21.34 -15.40
CA ASN A 304 -15.19 -21.93 -14.07
C ASN A 304 -14.28 -23.18 -14.05
N LYS A 305 -13.53 -23.43 -15.14
CA LYS A 305 -12.53 -24.48 -15.28
C LYS A 305 -11.68 -24.58 -14.03
N GLU A 306 -11.59 -25.82 -13.58
CA GLU A 306 -10.89 -26.17 -12.37
C GLU A 306 -9.40 -26.24 -12.67
N TYR A 307 -8.65 -25.24 -12.18
CA TYR A 307 -7.20 -25.34 -12.07
C TYR A 307 -6.86 -26.33 -10.95
N ALA A 308 -7.01 -27.62 -11.28
CA ALA A 308 -6.46 -28.72 -10.52
C ALA A 308 -4.95 -28.80 -10.79
N PHE A 309 -4.18 -28.61 -9.72
CA PHE A 309 -2.72 -28.75 -9.64
C PHE A 309 -2.40 -29.38 -8.27
#